data_AF-A0ABD2H103-F1
#
_entry.id   AF-A0ABD2H103-F1
#
_cell.length_a   1.000
_cell.length_b   1.000
_cell.length_c   1.000
_cell.angle_alpha   90.00
_cell.angle_beta   90.00
_cell.angle_gamma   90.00
#
_symmetry.space_group_name_H-M   'P 1'
#
loop_
_entity.id
_entity.type
_entity.pdbx_description
1 polymer ?
#
loop_
_entity_poly.entity_id
_entity_poly.type
_entity_poly.pdbx_seq_one_letter_code
_entity_poly.pdbx_strand_id
1 'polypeptide(L)'
;MAASFLLLLTSVGLFLSAQAQDCSRPVGGDDMDLKGDDILLQTFPEGIKVTFACNVGYQSVGGSASITCTAAAWSPLRMTCERKSCGAIGDVPNGQVDYSEGIQFGDKLTVTCDPG
;
A
#
# COMPACT_ATOMS: atom_id res chain seq x y z
N MET A 1 -59.66 10.67 27.12
CA MET A 1 -58.82 11.00 25.94
C MET A 1 -57.36 11.00 26.35
N ALA A 2 -56.79 9.85 26.69
CA ALA A 2 -55.39 9.77 27.12
C ALA A 2 -54.79 8.36 26.90
N ALA A 3 -55.27 7.65 25.88
CA ALA A 3 -54.78 6.32 25.52
C ALA A 3 -54.13 6.28 24.12
N SER A 4 -53.96 7.42 23.47
CA SER A 4 -53.50 7.52 22.08
C SER A 4 -52.05 7.99 21.92
N PHE A 5 -51.36 8.33 23.03
CA PHE A 5 -49.97 8.81 22.98
C PHE A 5 -48.92 7.72 23.15
N LEU A 6 -49.29 6.53 23.63
CA LEU A 6 -48.35 5.39 23.82
C LEU A 6 -48.07 4.59 22.53
N LEU A 7 -48.85 4.81 21.47
CA LEU A 7 -48.70 4.09 20.18
C LEU A 7 -47.79 4.82 19.17
N LEU A 8 -47.33 6.04 19.46
CA LEU A 8 -46.40 6.79 18.60
C LEU A 8 -44.92 6.51 18.89
N LEU A 9 -44.61 5.76 19.97
CA LEU A 9 -43.24 5.38 20.33
C LEU A 9 -42.84 3.99 19.78
N THR A 10 -43.79 3.19 19.30
CA THR A 10 -43.52 1.86 18.72
C THR A 10 -43.16 1.89 17.24
N SER A 11 -43.19 3.07 16.59
CA SER A 11 -42.77 3.26 15.20
C SER A 11 -41.29 3.61 15.03
N VAL A 12 -40.47 3.48 16.08
CA VAL A 12 -39.03 3.25 15.89
C VAL A 12 -38.93 1.84 15.32
N GLY A 13 -39.23 1.73 14.03
CA GLY A 13 -39.08 0.50 13.27
C GLY A 13 -37.69 -0.05 13.53
N LEU A 14 -37.60 -1.37 13.51
CA LEU A 14 -36.34 -2.08 13.29
C LEU A 14 -35.73 -1.55 11.99
N PHE A 15 -35.06 -0.41 12.04
CA PHE A 15 -34.04 -0.06 11.09
C PHE A 15 -32.90 -1.03 11.41
N LEU A 16 -32.87 -2.15 10.68
CA LEU A 16 -31.62 -2.82 10.36
C LEU A 16 -30.80 -1.80 9.57
N SER A 17 -30.27 -0.77 10.23
CA SER A 17 -29.18 0.00 9.67
C SER A 17 -28.04 -1.02 9.62
N ALA A 18 -27.79 -1.57 8.44
CA ALA A 18 -26.48 -2.11 8.12
C ALA A 18 -25.54 -0.93 8.35
N GLN A 19 -24.95 -0.86 9.54
CA GLN A 19 -23.98 0.17 9.86
C GLN A 19 -22.80 -0.15 8.94
N ALA A 20 -22.67 0.61 7.85
CA ALA A 20 -21.45 0.58 7.07
C ALA A 20 -20.34 1.03 8.03
N GLN A 21 -19.42 0.11 8.32
CA GLN A 21 -18.33 0.35 9.24
C GLN A 21 -17.12 0.73 8.40
N ASP A 22 -16.92 2.03 8.22
CA ASP A 22 -15.81 2.57 7.48
C ASP A 22 -14.48 2.16 8.14
N CYS A 23 -13.46 1.93 7.31
CA CYS A 23 -12.12 1.64 7.76
C CYS A 23 -11.29 2.92 7.92
N SER A 24 -10.38 2.91 8.89
CA SER A 24 -9.29 3.87 8.94
C SER A 24 -8.29 3.63 7.81
N ARG A 25 -7.39 4.59 7.58
CA ARG A 25 -6.29 4.43 6.61
C ARG A 25 -5.52 3.12 6.87
N PRO A 26 -5.42 2.23 5.87
CA PRO A 26 -4.63 1.02 6.01
C PRO A 26 -3.15 1.35 6.10
N VAL A 27 -2.41 0.54 6.87
CA VAL A 27 -0.96 0.62 6.96
C VAL A 27 -0.36 -0.42 6.02
N GLY A 28 0.54 0.03 5.15
CA GLY A 28 1.30 -0.85 4.25
C GLY A 28 2.44 -1.58 4.96
N GLY A 29 3.10 -2.48 4.22
CA GLY A 29 4.39 -3.03 4.65
C GLY A 29 5.55 -2.08 4.36
N ASP A 30 6.77 -2.60 4.44
CA ASP A 30 7.97 -1.85 4.09
C ASP A 30 7.99 -1.47 2.61
N ASP A 31 8.51 -0.28 2.33
CA ASP A 31 8.76 0.22 0.97
C ASP A 31 7.55 0.23 0.02
N MET A 32 6.35 0.45 0.58
CA MET A 32 5.11 0.64 -0.17
C MET A 32 4.20 1.68 0.46
N ASP A 33 3.32 2.26 -0.36
CA ASP A 33 2.26 3.18 0.08
C ASP A 33 0.99 2.95 -0.76
N LEU A 34 -0.11 3.58 -0.37
CA LEU A 34 -1.32 3.64 -1.16
C LEU A 34 -1.04 4.28 -2.53
N LYS A 35 -1.82 3.89 -3.53
CA LYS A 35 -1.66 4.38 -4.90
C LYS A 35 -2.68 5.48 -5.21
N GLY A 36 -2.23 6.49 -5.96
CA GLY A 36 -3.13 7.54 -6.48
C GLY A 36 -3.69 8.42 -5.37
N ASP A 37 -4.94 8.87 -5.51
CA ASP A 37 -5.55 9.84 -4.59
C ASP A 37 -5.87 9.25 -3.21
N ASP A 38 -5.91 7.92 -3.09
CA ASP A 38 -6.09 7.22 -1.81
C ASP A 38 -4.99 7.60 -0.78
N ILE A 39 -3.83 8.10 -1.25
CA ILE A 39 -2.76 8.59 -0.35
C ILE A 39 -3.19 9.77 0.51
N LEU A 40 -4.23 10.49 0.13
CA LEU A 40 -4.70 11.69 0.82
C LEU A 40 -5.83 11.40 1.82
N LEU A 41 -6.39 10.18 1.78
CA LEU A 41 -7.56 9.81 2.57
C LEU A 41 -7.18 9.18 3.92
N GLN A 42 -8.00 9.44 4.94
CA GLN A 42 -7.86 8.89 6.28
C GLN A 42 -8.98 7.90 6.66
N THR A 43 -10.07 7.91 5.91
CA THR A 43 -11.27 7.10 6.16
C THR A 43 -11.82 6.58 4.85
N PHE A 44 -12.26 5.33 4.85
CA PHE A 44 -12.57 4.55 3.67
C PHE A 44 -13.90 3.82 3.84
N PRO A 45 -14.88 4.01 2.94
CA PRO A 45 -16.20 3.37 3.07
C PRO A 45 -16.14 1.83 3.08
N GLU A 46 -17.07 1.20 3.78
CA GLU A 46 -17.28 -0.25 3.75
C GLU A 46 -17.34 -0.79 2.31
N GLY A 47 -16.65 -1.90 2.04
CA GLY A 47 -16.61 -2.55 0.73
C GLY A 47 -15.67 -1.91 -0.29
N ILE A 48 -15.03 -0.77 0.03
CA ILE A 48 -14.07 -0.16 -0.89
C ILE A 48 -12.81 -1.03 -1.02
N LYS A 49 -12.26 -1.05 -2.23
CA LYS A 49 -10.99 -1.70 -2.53
C LYS A 49 -9.94 -0.63 -2.85
N VAL A 50 -8.85 -0.64 -2.09
CA VAL A 50 -7.68 0.22 -2.32
C VAL A 50 -6.52 -0.64 -2.79
N THR A 51 -5.52 0.00 -3.40
CA THR A 51 -4.36 -0.68 -3.96
C THR A 51 -3.08 -0.01 -3.49
N PHE A 52 -2.11 -0.81 -3.07
CA PHE A 52 -0.77 -0.37 -2.74
C PHE A 52 0.14 -0.38 -3.97
N ALA A 53 1.18 0.44 -3.93
CA ALA A 53 2.28 0.43 -4.88
C ALA A 53 3.61 0.47 -4.12
N CYS A 54 4.63 -0.19 -4.66
CA CYS A 54 5.98 -0.04 -4.13
C CYS A 54 6.49 1.39 -4.31
N ASN A 55 7.27 1.85 -3.33
CA ASN A 55 7.92 3.14 -3.36
C ASN A 55 8.87 3.28 -4.54
N VAL A 56 9.26 4.51 -4.84
CA VAL A 56 10.25 4.79 -5.89
C VAL A 56 11.54 4.03 -5.61
N GLY A 57 12.06 3.33 -6.62
CA GLY A 57 13.23 2.47 -6.49
C GLY A 57 12.93 1.01 -6.12
N TYR A 58 11.67 0.67 -5.83
CA TYR A 58 11.24 -0.68 -5.48
C TYR A 58 10.27 -1.26 -6.52
N GLN A 59 10.16 -2.59 -6.54
CA GLN A 59 9.28 -3.35 -7.42
C GLN A 59 8.53 -4.44 -6.66
N SER A 60 7.32 -4.75 -7.12
CA SER A 60 6.52 -5.84 -6.57
C SER A 60 7.11 -7.18 -7.02
N VAL A 61 7.38 -8.07 -6.07
CA VAL A 61 7.92 -9.41 -6.36
C VAL A 61 6.92 -10.54 -6.11
N GLY A 62 5.72 -10.23 -5.63
CA GLY A 62 4.64 -11.19 -5.48
C GLY A 62 3.50 -10.67 -4.63
N GLY A 63 2.43 -11.46 -4.57
CA GLY A 63 1.25 -11.20 -3.72
C GLY A 63 0.23 -10.20 -4.30
N SER A 64 -0.90 -10.06 -3.61
CA SER A 64 -1.96 -9.11 -3.97
C SER A 64 -1.66 -7.74 -3.40
N ALA A 65 -1.66 -6.72 -4.27
CA ALA A 65 -1.52 -5.31 -3.91
C ALA A 65 -2.82 -4.66 -3.41
N SER A 66 -3.96 -5.30 -3.67
CA SER A 66 -5.27 -4.74 -3.32
C SER A 66 -5.83 -5.36 -2.04
N ILE A 67 -6.42 -4.52 -1.20
CA ILE A 67 -7.13 -4.90 0.02
C ILE A 67 -8.53 -4.28 0.03
N THR A 68 -9.46 -4.92 0.73
CA THR A 68 -10.87 -4.51 0.81
C THR A 68 -11.24 -4.20 2.25
N CYS A 69 -11.98 -3.12 2.47
CA CYS A 69 -12.55 -2.77 3.76
C CYS A 69 -13.80 -3.63 3.99
N THR A 70 -13.86 -4.35 5.12
CA THR A 70 -14.99 -5.18 5.50
C THR A 70 -15.18 -5.15 7.01
N ALA A 71 -16.34 -4.69 7.47
CA ALA A 71 -16.71 -4.51 8.87
C ALA A 71 -15.61 -3.76 9.67
N ALA A 72 -15.20 -2.58 9.21
CA ALA A 72 -14.11 -1.76 9.78
C ALA A 72 -12.71 -2.43 9.81
N ALA A 73 -12.53 -3.57 9.14
CA ALA A 73 -11.26 -4.25 9.04
C ALA A 73 -10.79 -4.39 7.60
N TRP A 74 -9.49 -4.25 7.37
CA TRP A 74 -8.90 -4.49 6.07
C TRP A 74 -8.59 -5.97 5.86
N SER A 75 -8.88 -6.48 4.66
CA SER A 75 -8.36 -7.79 4.24
C SER A 75 -6.82 -7.80 4.23
N PRO A 76 -6.15 -8.95 4.41
CA PRO A 76 -4.70 -9.02 4.46
C PRO A 76 -4.01 -8.49 3.18
N LEU A 77 -3.08 -7.56 3.34
CA LEU A 77 -2.13 -7.17 2.30
C LEU A 77 -1.07 -8.26 2.14
N ARG A 78 -0.83 -8.71 0.91
CA ARG A 78 0.16 -9.79 0.64
C ARG A 78 1.29 -9.37 -0.29
N MET A 79 1.23 -8.16 -0.85
CA MET A 79 2.26 -7.66 -1.75
C MET A 79 3.58 -7.50 -0.99
N THR A 80 4.68 -7.85 -1.64
CA THR A 80 6.05 -7.60 -1.16
C THR A 80 6.81 -6.74 -2.16
N CYS A 81 7.62 -5.81 -1.64
CA CYS A 81 8.42 -4.89 -2.43
C CYS A 81 9.91 -5.14 -2.19
N GLU A 82 10.69 -5.15 -3.26
CA GLU A 82 12.15 -5.28 -3.22
C GLU A 82 12.81 -4.20 -4.06
N ARG A 83 14.06 -3.86 -3.74
CA ARG A 83 14.84 -2.87 -4.49
C ARG A 83 14.99 -3.31 -5.95
N LYS A 84 14.69 -2.41 -6.88
CA LYS A 84 14.92 -2.62 -8.31
C LYS A 84 16.40 -2.80 -8.58
N SER A 85 16.73 -3.75 -9.45
CA SER A 85 18.08 -3.85 -10.00
C SER A 85 18.29 -2.81 -11.09
N CYS A 86 19.39 -2.07 -11.03
CA CYS A 86 19.87 -1.20 -12.10
C CYS A 86 20.60 -1.97 -13.19
N GLY A 87 20.97 -3.24 -12.94
CA GLY A 87 21.83 -4.03 -13.80
C GLY A 87 23.32 -3.66 -13.65
N ALA A 88 24.18 -4.49 -14.20
CA ALA A 88 25.60 -4.16 -14.31
C ALA A 88 25.79 -3.09 -15.39
N ILE A 89 26.72 -2.15 -15.18
CA ILE A 89 27.05 -1.11 -16.17
C ILE A 89 27.91 -1.67 -17.33
N GLY A 90 28.30 -2.93 -17.25
CA GLY A 90 29.16 -3.61 -18.21
C GLY A 90 30.63 -3.32 -17.97
N ASP A 91 31.44 -3.63 -18.97
CA ASP A 91 32.89 -3.43 -18.94
C ASP A 91 33.23 -1.96 -19.22
N VAL A 92 34.15 -1.41 -18.43
CA VAL A 92 34.69 -0.07 -18.65
C VAL A 92 36.06 -0.21 -19.34
N PRO A 93 36.26 0.32 -20.55
CA PRO A 93 37.56 0.24 -21.22
C PRO A 93 38.66 0.92 -20.41
N ASN A 94 39.77 0.21 -20.19
CA ASN A 94 40.90 0.65 -19.36
C ASN A 94 40.47 1.06 -17.94
N GLY A 95 39.53 0.33 -17.34
CA GLY A 95 39.09 0.55 -15.99
C GLY A 95 38.39 -0.65 -15.38
N GLN A 96 38.19 -0.58 -14.07
CA GLN A 96 37.58 -1.62 -13.24
C GLN A 96 36.41 -1.03 -12.47
N VAL A 97 35.33 -1.82 -12.34
CA VAL A 97 34.12 -1.44 -11.61
C VAL A 97 34.04 -2.26 -10.33
N ASP A 98 33.95 -1.57 -9.19
CA ASP A 98 33.67 -2.19 -7.90
C ASP A 98 32.16 -2.25 -7.65
N TYR A 99 31.63 -3.48 -7.58
CA TYR A 99 30.24 -3.79 -7.28
C TYR A 99 30.03 -4.28 -5.84
N SER A 100 30.97 -4.00 -4.93
CA SER A 100 30.94 -4.49 -3.54
C SER A 100 29.67 -4.10 -2.76
N GLU A 101 29.08 -2.93 -3.05
CA GLU A 101 27.81 -2.50 -2.43
C GLU A 101 26.57 -3.06 -3.15
N GLY A 102 26.72 -3.62 -4.36
CA GLY A 102 25.62 -4.19 -5.15
C GLY A 102 25.29 -3.40 -6.42
N ILE A 103 24.12 -3.72 -7.00
CA ILE A 103 23.61 -3.14 -8.27
C ILE A 103 22.12 -2.74 -8.17
N GLN A 104 21.59 -2.62 -6.96
CA GLN A 104 20.20 -2.29 -6.70
C GLN A 104 20.02 -0.80 -6.37
N PHE A 105 18.77 -0.34 -6.38
CA PHE A 105 18.41 1.06 -6.12
C PHE A 105 19.00 1.60 -4.82
N GLY A 106 19.96 2.52 -4.91
CA GLY A 106 20.63 3.14 -3.77
C GLY A 106 22.05 2.62 -3.51
N ASP A 107 22.46 1.52 -4.16
CA ASP A 107 23.84 1.06 -4.14
C ASP A 107 24.74 2.03 -4.90
N LYS A 108 26.02 2.06 -4.52
CA LYS A 108 27.04 2.85 -5.21
C LYS A 108 28.12 1.93 -5.77
N LEU A 109 28.62 2.31 -6.94
CA LEU A 109 29.75 1.65 -7.57
C LEU A 109 30.89 2.65 -7.73
N THR A 110 32.11 2.15 -7.64
CA THR A 110 33.33 2.94 -7.88
C THR A 110 33.97 2.43 -9.16
N VAL A 111 34.25 3.34 -10.09
CA VAL A 111 35.01 3.04 -11.30
C VAL A 111 36.43 3.57 -11.13
N THR A 112 37.42 2.69 -11.27
CA THR A 112 38.83 3.03 -11.18
C THR A 112 39.50 2.83 -12.54
N CYS A 113 40.21 3.84 -13.04
CA CYS A 113 40.96 3.68 -14.28
C CYS A 113 42.20 2.80 -14.06
N ASP A 114 42.53 2.00 -15.07
CA ASP A 114 43.81 1.29 -15.09
C ASP A 114 44.95 2.32 -15.22
N PRO A 115 46.15 2.00 -14.70
CA PRO A 115 47.32 2.86 -14.86
C PRO A 115 47.69 3.04 -16.35
N GLY A 116 47.96 4.28 -16.77
CA GLY A 116 48.36 4.60 -18.14
C GLY A 116 48.22 6.09 -18.46
#